data_AF-A0A953NCU7-F1
#
_entry.id   AF-A0A953NCU7-F1
#
_cell.length_a   1.000
_cell.length_b   1.000
_cell.length_c   1.000
_cell.angle_alpha   90.00
_cell.angle_beta   90.00
_cell.angle_gamma   90.00
#
_symmetry.space_group_name_H-M   'P 1'
#
loop_
_entity.id
_entity.type
_entity.pdbx_description
1 polymer ?
#
loop_
_entity_poly.entity_id
_entity_poly.type
_entity_poly.pdbx_seq_one_letter_code
_entity_poly.pdbx_strand_id
1 'polypeptide(L)'
;MNLEIKDRIKNIKFSRELNGYSVPEVNEFLNNIYDYILELEKNNDILNDEIRKTISRHQNEITELQNENILLKNSKRYAEK
;
A
#
# COMPACT_ATOMS: atom_id res chain seq x y z
N MET A 1 -3.56 9.58 2.21
CA MET A 1 -4.61 10.58 2.55
C MET A 1 -3.94 11.94 2.71
N ASN A 2 -4.63 13.08 2.49
CA ASN A 2 -4.04 14.40 2.75
C ASN A 2 -3.77 14.52 4.27
N LEU A 3 -2.52 14.77 4.68
CA LEU A 3 -2.12 14.85 6.11
C LEU A 3 -3.05 15.79 6.90
N GLU A 4 -3.48 16.87 6.26
CA GLU A 4 -4.36 17.88 6.85
C GLU A 4 -5.70 17.30 7.35
N ILE A 5 -6.26 16.28 6.69
CA ILE A 5 -7.55 15.70 7.09
C ILE A 5 -7.37 14.83 8.34
N LYS A 6 -6.27 14.08 8.41
CA LYS A 6 -5.93 13.19 9.53
C LYS A 6 -5.71 13.99 10.82
N ASP A 7 -4.95 15.08 10.70
CA ASP A 7 -4.70 15.98 11.83
C ASP A 7 -5.97 16.71 12.26
N ARG A 8 -6.85 17.06 11.32
CA ARG A 8 -8.16 17.65 11.66
C ARG A 8 -9.05 16.69 12.44
N ILE A 9 -9.14 15.42 12.05
CA ILE A 9 -9.96 14.41 12.76
C ILE A 9 -9.41 14.18 14.17
N LYS A 10 -8.08 14.03 14.31
CA LYS A 10 -7.43 13.81 15.61
C LYS A 10 -7.62 14.97 16.59
N ASN A 11 -7.58 16.20 16.07
CA ASN A 11 -7.57 17.41 16.89
C ASN A 11 -8.96 18.01 17.12
N ILE A 12 -9.99 17.54 16.41
CA ILE A 12 -11.37 17.96 16.68
C ILE A 12 -11.82 17.34 18.00
N LYS A 13 -12.15 18.19 18.96
CA LYS A 13 -12.81 17.83 20.21
C LYS A 13 -13.94 18.82 20.48
N PHE A 14 -15.09 18.29 20.85
CA PHE A 14 -16.25 19.10 21.22
C PHE A 14 -16.32 19.24 22.74
N SER A 15 -16.66 20.43 23.22
CA SER A 15 -16.73 20.77 24.65
C SER A 15 -18.16 21.01 25.14
N ARG A 16 -19.15 21.00 24.24
CA ARG A 16 -20.58 21.19 24.53
C ARG A 16 -21.40 20.22 23.71
N GLU A 17 -22.56 19.84 24.24
CA GLU A 17 -23.53 19.01 23.52
C GLU A 17 -23.83 19.58 22.13
N LEU A 18 -23.78 18.69 21.15
CA LEU A 18 -24.01 19.02 19.75
C LEU A 18 -25.48 18.72 19.43
N ASN A 19 -26.40 19.64 19.66
CA ASN A 19 -27.82 19.50 19.27
C ASN A 19 -28.42 18.11 19.61
N GLY A 20 -28.18 17.60 20.82
CA GLY A 20 -28.68 16.29 21.27
C GLY A 20 -27.73 15.11 21.05
N TYR A 21 -26.57 15.30 20.41
CA TYR A 21 -25.51 14.29 20.37
C TYR A 21 -24.61 14.37 21.62
N SER A 22 -24.38 13.21 22.21
CA SER A 22 -23.47 13.01 23.34
C SER A 22 -22.03 13.27 22.90
N VAL A 23 -21.39 14.27 23.51
CA VAL A 23 -19.98 14.61 23.23
C VAL A 23 -19.04 13.42 23.45
N PRO A 24 -19.14 12.64 24.55
CA PRO A 24 -18.34 11.43 24.72
C PRO A 24 -18.48 10.45 23.55
N GLU A 25 -19.70 10.17 23.11
CA GLU A 25 -19.96 9.21 22.02
C GLU A 25 -19.40 9.70 20.68
N VAL A 26 -19.56 10.99 20.38
CA VAL A 26 -18.99 11.58 19.16
C VAL A 26 -17.47 11.52 19.17
N ASN A 27 -16.83 11.85 20.30
CA ASN A 27 -15.37 11.79 20.41
C ASN A 27 -14.86 10.35 20.30
N GLU A 28 -15.56 9.38 20.89
CA GLU A 28 -15.23 7.96 20.76
C GLU A 28 -15.35 7.48 19.31
N PHE A 29 -16.43 7.84 18.62
CA PHE A 29 -16.62 7.52 17.22
C PHE A 29 -15.51 8.10 16.33
N LEU A 30 -15.10 9.36 16.59
CA LEU A 30 -13.99 9.99 15.87
C LEU A 30 -12.66 9.27 16.11
N ASN A 31 -12.41 8.78 17.32
CA ASN A 31 -11.22 7.97 17.60
C ASN A 31 -11.25 6.65 16.82
N ASN A 32 -12.39 5.96 16.79
CA ASN A 32 -12.55 4.72 16.03
C ASN A 32 -12.33 4.93 14.52
N ILE A 33 -12.82 6.04 13.97
CA ILE A 33 -12.53 6.43 12.58
C ILE A 33 -11.03 6.64 12.37
N TYR A 34 -10.39 7.35 13.29
CA TYR A 34 -8.96 7.63 13.21
C TYR A 34 -8.13 6.33 13.21
N ASP A 35 -8.45 5.40 14.10
CA ASP A 35 -7.78 4.10 14.19
C ASP A 35 -8.00 3.25 12.93
N TYR A 36 -9.23 3.24 12.40
CA TYR A 36 -9.53 2.54 11.15
C TYR A 36 -8.76 3.12 9.95
N ILE A 37 -8.62 4.45 9.89
CA ILE A 37 -7.79 5.11 8.87
C ILE A 37 -6.33 4.67 8.99
N LEU A 38 -5.79 4.60 10.21
CA LEU A 38 -4.42 4.13 10.44
C LEU A 38 -4.22 2.68 9.99
N GLU A 39 -5.19 1.82 10.26
CA GLU A 39 -5.17 0.43 9.83
C GLU A 39 -5.19 0.31 8.30
N LEU A 40 -6.06 1.07 7.62
CA LEU A 40 -6.12 1.10 6.16
C LEU A 40 -4.82 1.61 5.53
N GLU A 41 -4.18 2.62 6.11
CA GLU A 41 -2.88 3.12 5.65
C GLU A 41 -1.80 2.04 5.77
N LYS A 42 -1.73 1.36 6.93
CA LYS A 42 -0.80 0.25 7.15
C LYS A 42 -1.02 -0.88 6.14
N ASN A 43 -2.27 -1.25 5.88
CA ASN A 43 -2.60 -2.30 4.92
C ASN A 43 -2.23 -1.90 3.48
N ASN A 44 -2.42 -0.64 3.11
CA ASN A 44 -1.94 -0.11 1.83
C ASN A 44 -0.42 -0.19 1.71
N ASP A 45 0.32 0.15 2.76
CA ASP A 45 1.79 0.07 2.74
C ASP A 45 2.27 -1.37 2.58
N ILE A 46 1.63 -2.32 3.27
CA ILE A 46 1.91 -3.76 3.13
C ILE A 46 1.64 -4.22 1.69
N LEU A 47 0.47 -3.91 1.14
CA LEU A 47 0.11 -4.30 -0.23
C LEU A 47 1.06 -3.69 -1.27
N ASN A 48 1.49 -2.44 -1.07
CA ASN A 48 2.47 -1.81 -1.94
C ASN A 48 3.84 -2.48 -1.88
N ASP A 49 4.27 -2.93 -0.70
CA ASP A 49 5.51 -3.68 -0.55
C ASP A 49 5.43 -5.07 -1.22
N GLU A 50 4.30 -5.77 -1.08
CA GLU A 50 4.05 -7.05 -1.76
C GLU A 50 4.04 -6.91 -3.29
N ILE A 51 3.42 -5.85 -3.81
CA ILE A 51 3.45 -5.52 -5.24
C ILE A 51 4.88 -5.28 -5.70
N ARG A 52 5.67 -4.50 -4.97
CA ARG A 52 7.08 -4.23 -5.31
C ARG A 52 7.91 -5.52 -5.33
N LYS A 53 7.78 -6.36 -4.31
CA LYS A 53 8.45 -7.67 -4.24
C LYS A 53 8.08 -8.56 -5.42
N THR A 54 6.79 -8.58 -5.78
CA THR A 54 6.29 -9.37 -6.90
C THR A 54 6.84 -8.86 -8.23
N ILE A 55 6.88 -7.54 -8.44
CA ILE A 55 7.47 -6.92 -9.62
C ILE A 55 8.96 -7.28 -9.73
N SER A 56 9.73 -7.11 -8.65
CA SER A 56 11.16 -7.43 -8.65
C SER A 56 11.42 -8.91 -8.95
N ARG A 57 10.61 -9.82 -8.42
CA ARG A 57 10.69 -11.25 -8.72
C ARG A 57 10.47 -11.54 -10.20
N HIS A 58 9.40 -11.01 -10.79
CA HIS A 58 9.13 -11.22 -12.22
C HIS A 58 10.19 -10.56 -13.12
N GLN A 59 10.74 -9.41 -12.74
CA GLN A 59 11.83 -8.76 -13.47
C GLN A 59 13.10 -9.63 -13.49
N ASN A 60 13.44 -10.26 -12.37
CA ASN A 60 14.56 -11.21 -12.31
C ASN A 60 14.31 -12.41 -13.21
N GLU A 61 13.13 -13.02 -13.15
CA GLU A 61 12.75 -14.17 -13.99
C GLU A 61 12.79 -13.82 -15.48
N ILE A 62 12.28 -12.63 -15.88
CA ILE A 62 12.38 -12.14 -17.25
C ILE A 62 13.85 -12.03 -17.69
N THR A 63 14.72 -11.52 -16.83
CA THR A 63 16.15 -11.36 -17.13
C THR A 63 16.83 -12.72 -17.32
N GLU A 64 16.54 -13.69 -16.45
CA GLU A 64 17.05 -15.06 -16.56
C GLU A 64 16.60 -15.73 -17.86
N LEU A 65 15.31 -15.67 -18.18
CA LEU A 65 14.76 -16.23 -19.42
C LEU A 65 15.29 -15.54 -20.69
N GLN A 66 15.56 -14.24 -20.63
CA GLN A 66 16.19 -13.51 -21.72
C GLN A 66 17.64 -13.98 -21.94
N ASN A 67 18.40 -14.16 -20.86
CA ASN A 67 19.77 -14.68 -20.94
C ASN A 67 19.80 -16.11 -21.50
N GLU A 68 18.92 -16.98 -21.03
CA GLU A 68 18.80 -18.34 -21.54
C GLU A 68 18.46 -18.36 -23.04
N ASN A 69 17.50 -17.54 -23.47
CA ASN A 69 17.16 -17.40 -24.88
C ASN A 69 18.33 -16.96 -25.75
N ILE A 70 19.16 -16.02 -25.26
CA ILE A 70 20.35 -15.56 -25.98
C ILE A 70 21.35 -16.72 -26.15
N LEU A 71 21.61 -17.47 -25.08
CA LEU A 71 22.52 -18.63 -25.11
C LEU A 71 22.04 -19.69 -26.10
N LEU A 72 20.74 -20.03 -26.05
CA LEU A 72 20.14 -21.01 -26.96
C LEU A 72 20.15 -20.55 -28.43
N LYS A 73 19.89 -19.26 -28.69
CA LYS A 73 19.98 -18.70 -30.05
C LYS A 73 21.40 -18.80 -30.61
N ASN A 74 22.39 -18.52 -29.77
CA ASN A 74 23.79 -18.61 -30.17
C ASN A 74 24.20 -20.05 -30.44
N SER A 75 23.87 -20.99 -29.55
CA SER A 75 24.20 -22.42 -29.74
C SER A 75 23.59 -23.01 -31.01
N LYS A 76 22.31 -22.71 -31.30
CA LYS A 76 21.66 -23.10 -32.56
C LYS A 76 22.38 -22.55 -33.79
N ARG A 77 22.75 -21.27 -33.78
CA ARG A 77 23.51 -20.65 -34.89
C ARG A 77 24.87 -21.30 -35.16
N TYR A 78 25.53 -21.84 -34.14
CA TYR A 78 26.79 -22.56 -34.31
C TYR A 78 26.59 -24.02 -34.76
N ALA A 79 25.45 -24.64 -34.46
CA ALA A 79 25.12 -25.99 -34.90
C ALA A 79 24.64 -26.07 -36.36
N GLU A 80 24.18 -24.95 -36.93
CA GLU A 80 23.71 -24.84 -38.32
C GLU A 80 24.81 -24.44 -39.33
N LYS A 81 26.06 -24.26 -38.87
CA LYS A 81 27.24 -23.96 -39.70
C LYS A 81 28.15 -25.17 -39.81
#